data_AF-A0AAP0QWS2-F1
#
_entry.id   AF-A0AAP0QWS2-F1
#
_cell.length_a   1.000
_cell.length_b   1.000
_cell.length_c   1.000
_cell.angle_alpha   90.00
_cell.angle_beta   90.00
_cell.angle_gamma   90.00
#
_symmetry.space_group_name_H-M   'P 1'
#
loop_
_entity.id
_entity.type
_entity.pdbx_description
1 polymer ?
#
loop_
_entity_poly.entity_id
_entity_poly.type
_entity_poly.pdbx_seq_one_letter_code
_entity_poly.pdbx_strand_id
1 'polypeptide(L)'
;MVKWFMKWLRSQGGVGCNKIEILRKKGHSYSEIINESVIESVDSLNPFMHARGASFIVDNCSTTAHLGSRKWAPRFDYILTQQALVAVDNDAPINGDLINNFLSDPVH
;
A
#
# COMPACT_ATOMS: atom_id res chain seq x y z
N MET A 1 -8.17 4.53 8.11
CA MET A 1 -6.95 4.77 7.28
C MET A 1 -5.62 5.06 8.00
N VAL A 2 -5.38 6.22 8.63
CA VAL A 2 -4.01 6.64 9.01
C VAL A 2 -3.45 5.90 10.22
N LYS A 3 -4.29 5.66 11.24
CA LYS A 3 -3.87 4.98 12.47
C LYS A 3 -3.29 3.59 12.17
N TRP A 4 -3.84 2.90 11.17
CA TRP A 4 -3.36 1.59 10.72
C TRP A 4 -2.30 1.67 9.61
N PHE A 5 -2.35 2.63 8.68
CA PHE A 5 -1.28 2.88 7.70
C PHE A 5 0.06 3.21 8.38
N MET A 6 0.04 4.02 9.45
CA MET A 6 1.20 4.32 10.30
C MET A 6 1.69 3.10 11.11
N LYS A 7 0.79 2.19 11.51
CA LYS A 7 1.12 0.94 12.22
C LYS A 7 1.62 -0.15 11.25
N TRP A 8 1.19 -0.08 9.99
CA TRP A 8 1.64 -0.91 8.86
C TRP A 8 3.08 -0.57 8.48
N LEU A 9 3.40 0.71 8.31
CA LEU A 9 4.75 1.16 7.97
C LEU A 9 5.79 0.95 9.08
N ARG A 10 5.37 0.92 10.35
CA ARG A 10 6.26 0.59 11.49
C ARG A 10 6.66 -0.90 11.54
N SER A 11 6.04 -1.74 10.71
CA SER A 11 6.08 -3.21 10.81
C SER A 11 6.72 -3.90 9.59
N GLN A 12 7.21 -3.16 8.58
CA GLN A 12 7.71 -3.75 7.33
C GLN A 12 9.21 -3.51 7.12
N GLY A 13 9.95 -4.61 7.05
CA GLY A 13 11.31 -4.71 6.53
C GLY A 13 11.36 -5.72 5.37
N GLY A 14 10.47 -5.59 4.38
CA GLY A 14 10.43 -6.48 3.21
C GLY A 14 9.54 -5.97 2.08
N VAL A 15 9.99 -6.13 0.83
CA VAL A 15 9.42 -5.54 -0.40
C VAL A 15 8.36 -6.43 -1.08
N GLY A 16 8.04 -7.59 -0.50
CA GLY A 16 7.14 -8.57 -1.10
C GLY A 16 5.71 -8.65 -0.53
N CYS A 17 5.33 -7.80 0.43
CA CYS A 17 4.14 -8.05 1.25
C CYS A 17 2.98 -7.11 0.90
N ASN A 18 1.92 -7.65 0.28
CA ASN A 18 0.67 -6.94 0.02
C ASN A 18 -0.01 -6.52 1.35
N LYS A 19 -0.63 -5.33 1.39
CA LYS A 19 -1.36 -4.81 2.56
C LYS A 19 -2.42 -5.81 3.06
N ILE A 20 -3.11 -6.46 2.13
CA ILE A 20 -4.14 -7.48 2.40
C ILE A 20 -3.55 -8.69 3.14
N GLU A 21 -2.43 -9.24 2.68
CA GLU A 21 -1.79 -10.40 3.29
C GLU A 21 -1.26 -10.09 4.70
N ILE A 22 -0.74 -8.89 4.91
CA ILE A 22 -0.26 -8.43 6.23
C ILE A 22 -1.41 -8.27 7.21
N LEU A 23 -2.55 -7.71 6.78
CA LEU A 23 -3.72 -7.56 7.63
C LEU A 23 -4.38 -8.91 7.92
N ARG A 24 -4.37 -9.84 6.96
CA ARG A 24 -4.79 -11.24 7.15
C ARG A 24 -3.91 -11.94 8.19
N LYS A 25 -2.59 -11.79 8.11
CA LYS A 25 -1.62 -12.30 9.11
C LYS A 25 -1.83 -11.68 10.51
N LYS A 26 -2.38 -10.47 10.59
CA LYS A 26 -2.72 -9.79 11.85
C LYS A 26 -4.12 -10.15 12.39
N GLY A 27 -4.86 -11.02 11.71
CA GLY A 27 -6.15 -11.54 12.18
C GLY A 27 -7.34 -10.58 11.99
N HIS A 28 -7.24 -9.62 11.06
CA HIS A 28 -8.36 -8.74 10.75
C HIS A 28 -9.44 -9.45 9.93
N SER A 29 -10.69 -9.02 10.09
CA SER A 29 -11.82 -9.55 9.31
C SER A 29 -11.74 -9.12 7.85
N TYR A 30 -12.23 -9.97 6.93
CA TYR A 30 -12.21 -9.68 5.50
C TYR A 30 -12.93 -8.38 5.14
N SER A 31 -14.06 -8.08 5.79
CA SER A 31 -14.81 -6.83 5.57
C SER A 31 -14.01 -5.58 5.96
N GLU A 32 -13.26 -5.63 7.06
CA GLU A 32 -12.38 -4.53 7.48
C GLU A 32 -11.21 -4.36 6.50
N ILE A 33 -10.59 -5.47 6.07
CA ILE A 33 -9.47 -5.45 5.12
C ILE A 33 -9.88 -4.81 3.79
N ILE A 34 -11.02 -5.23 3.23
CA ILE A 34 -11.52 -4.76 1.93
C ILE A 34 -11.96 -3.29 2.03
N ASN A 35 -12.69 -2.92 3.08
CA ASN A 35 -13.13 -1.53 3.28
C ASN A 35 -11.93 -0.57 3.40
N GLU A 36 -10.94 -0.89 4.24
CA GLU A 36 -9.81 0.01 4.51
C GLU A 36 -8.69 -0.03 3.46
N SER A 37 -8.64 -1.07 2.62
CA SER A 37 -7.53 -1.26 1.66
C SER A 37 -7.95 -1.06 0.21
N VAL A 38 -9.18 -1.42 -0.15
CA VAL A 38 -9.66 -1.38 -1.53
C VAL A 38 -10.69 -0.26 -1.71
N ILE A 39 -11.80 -0.32 -0.97
CA ILE A 39 -12.95 0.59 -1.17
C ILE A 39 -12.56 2.03 -0.82
N GLU A 40 -11.96 2.28 0.34
CA GLU A 40 -11.56 3.63 0.74
C GLU A 40 -10.52 4.23 -0.24
N SER A 41 -9.62 3.41 -0.80
CA SER A 41 -8.64 3.91 -1.78
C SER A 41 -9.28 4.23 -3.12
N VAL A 42 -10.10 3.33 -3.66
CA VAL A 42 -10.64 3.45 -5.03
C VAL A 42 -11.80 4.42 -5.11
N ASP A 43 -12.72 4.36 -4.15
CA ASP A 43 -13.97 5.12 -4.21
C ASP A 43 -13.84 6.49 -3.53
N SER A 44 -13.09 6.57 -2.43
CA SER A 44 -12.92 7.85 -1.74
C SER A 44 -11.70 8.62 -2.24
N LEU A 45 -10.49 8.06 -2.20
CA LEU A 45 -9.27 8.85 -2.41
C LEU A 45 -8.90 9.07 -3.88
N ASN A 46 -8.99 8.04 -4.73
CA ASN A 46 -8.54 8.14 -6.12
C ASN A 46 -9.27 9.24 -6.93
N PRO A 47 -10.60 9.45 -6.78
CA PRO A 47 -11.30 10.52 -7.48
C PRO A 47 -10.81 11.91 -7.05
N PHE A 48 -10.51 12.12 -5.77
CA PHE A 48 -9.94 13.39 -5.30
C PHE A 48 -8.51 13.62 -5.82
N MET A 49 -7.70 12.57 -5.97
CA MET A 49 -6.34 12.69 -6.52
C MET A 49 -6.40 13.06 -7.99
N HIS A 50 -7.29 12.41 -8.74
CA HIS A 50 -7.48 12.69 -10.15
C HIS A 50 -7.98 14.11 -10.39
N ALA A 51 -8.88 14.62 -9.52
CA ALA A 51 -9.46 15.93 -9.68
C ALA A 51 -8.53 17.11 -9.29
N ARG A 52 -7.68 16.95 -8.27
CA ARG A 52 -6.92 18.08 -7.67
C ARG A 52 -5.45 17.77 -7.36
N GLY A 53 -4.96 16.59 -7.72
CA GLY A 53 -3.61 16.14 -7.46
C GLY A 53 -3.42 15.55 -6.05
N ALA A 54 -2.33 14.81 -5.87
CA ALA A 54 -2.01 14.12 -4.62
C ALA A 54 -1.72 15.10 -3.46
N SER A 55 -1.14 16.28 -3.73
CA SER A 55 -0.88 17.30 -2.72
C SER A 55 -2.16 17.81 -2.07
N PHE A 56 -3.22 18.00 -2.86
CA PHE A 56 -4.52 18.44 -2.35
C PHE A 56 -5.12 17.44 -1.38
N ILE A 57 -4.99 16.13 -1.62
CA ILE A 57 -5.46 15.13 -0.65
C ILE A 57 -4.67 15.19 0.64
N VAL A 58 -3.34 15.21 0.54
CA VAL A 58 -2.47 15.14 1.72
C VAL A 58 -2.71 16.36 2.63
N ASP A 59 -2.97 17.52 2.03
CA ASP A 59 -3.21 18.77 2.77
C ASP A 59 -4.65 18.90 3.29
N ASN A 60 -5.64 18.21 2.71
CA ASN A 60 -7.03 18.20 3.21
C ASN A 60 -7.33 17.07 4.20
N CYS A 61 -6.38 16.16 4.44
CA CYS A 61 -6.54 15.09 5.42
C CYS A 61 -6.18 15.55 6.85
N SER A 62 -6.58 14.75 7.85
CA SER A 62 -6.22 14.98 9.27
C SER A 62 -4.71 15.14 9.48
N THR A 63 -4.29 15.85 10.53
CA THR A 63 -2.87 16.10 10.85
C THR A 63 -2.06 14.80 10.98
N THR A 64 -2.66 13.73 11.51
CA THR A 64 -1.99 12.42 11.56
C THR A 64 -1.74 11.88 10.15
N ALA A 65 -2.69 12.06 9.21
CA ALA A 65 -2.56 11.62 7.82
C ALA A 65 -1.41 12.33 7.12
N HIS A 66 -1.37 13.64 7.31
CA HIS A 66 -0.37 14.51 6.73
C HIS A 66 1.04 14.12 7.14
N LEU A 67 1.26 13.98 8.46
CA LEU A 67 2.55 13.56 9.01
C LEU A 67 2.92 12.14 8.59
N GLY A 68 1.94 11.25 8.44
CA GLY A 68 2.14 9.89 7.97
C GLY A 68 2.60 9.85 6.52
N SER A 69 1.89 10.53 5.64
CA SER A 69 2.23 10.62 4.22
C SER A 69 3.65 11.18 4.04
N ARG A 70 3.98 12.30 4.68
CA ARG A 70 5.32 12.91 4.59
C ARG A 70 6.44 12.03 5.15
N LYS A 71 6.20 11.28 6.22
CA LYS A 71 7.22 10.41 6.82
C LYS A 71 7.52 9.18 5.97
N TRP A 72 6.51 8.67 5.28
CA TRP A 72 6.56 7.33 4.73
C TRP A 72 6.58 7.27 3.20
N ALA A 73 6.04 8.29 2.51
CA ALA A 73 6.14 8.38 1.06
C ALA A 73 7.60 8.31 0.56
N PRO A 74 8.58 9.02 1.15
CA PRO A 74 9.98 8.93 0.71
C PRO A 74 10.60 7.55 0.95
N ARG A 75 10.16 6.82 1.98
CA ARG A 75 10.67 5.47 2.27
C ARG A 75 10.17 4.44 1.26
N PHE A 76 8.91 4.59 0.82
CA PHE A 76 8.34 3.75 -0.21
C PHE A 76 9.05 3.99 -1.55
N ASP A 77 9.27 5.26 -1.91
CA ASP A 77 10.01 5.66 -3.11
C ASP A 77 11.44 5.11 -3.12
N TYR A 78 12.15 5.22 -1.99
CA TYR A 78 13.50 4.68 -1.84
C TYR A 78 13.56 3.16 -2.02
N ILE A 79 12.61 2.43 -1.41
CA ILE A 79 12.55 0.97 -1.51
C ILE A 79 12.24 0.52 -2.95
N LEU A 80 11.28 1.18 -3.60
CA LEU A 80 10.95 0.89 -5.00
C LEU A 80 12.16 1.14 -5.90
N THR A 81 12.79 2.31 -5.77
CA THR A 81 13.91 2.70 -6.61
C THR A 81 15.12 1.80 -6.42
N GLN A 82 15.41 1.39 -5.18
CA GLN A 82 16.61 0.60 -4.89
C GLN A 82 16.46 -0.90 -5.11
N GLN A 83 15.26 -1.45 -4.96
CA GLN A 83 15.07 -2.90 -5.02
C GLN A 83 14.20 -3.31 -6.20
N ALA A 84 13.00 -2.71 -6.33
CA ALA A 84 12.06 -3.12 -7.36
C ALA A 84 12.54 -2.70 -8.76
N LEU A 85 12.91 -1.43 -8.96
CA LEU A 85 13.40 -0.95 -10.25
C LEU A 85 14.72 -1.61 -10.63
N VAL A 86 15.64 -1.77 -9.66
CA VAL A 86 16.90 -2.49 -9.89
C VAL A 86 16.66 -3.96 -10.27
N ALA A 87 15.68 -4.63 -9.69
CA ALA A 87 15.33 -6.00 -10.09
C ALA A 87 14.76 -6.06 -11.52
N VAL A 88 13.97 -5.07 -11.91
CA VAL A 88 13.46 -4.94 -13.29
C VAL A 88 14.61 -4.67 -14.27
N ASP A 89 15.51 -3.74 -13.94
CA ASP A 89 16.66 -3.40 -14.79
C ASP A 89 17.65 -4.57 -14.96
N ASN A 90 17.68 -5.50 -14.00
CA ASN A 90 18.49 -6.72 -14.06
C ASN A 90 17.75 -7.92 -14.68
N ASP A 91 16.59 -7.71 -15.30
CA ASP A 91 15.75 -8.77 -15.88
C ASP A 91 15.52 -9.95 -14.90
N ALA A 92 15.28 -9.63 -13.63
CA ALA A 92 15.10 -10.65 -12.61
C ALA A 92 13.94 -11.60 -12.99
N PRO A 93 14.10 -12.93 -12.76
CA PRO A 93 13.09 -13.89 -13.15
C PRO A 93 11.77 -13.63 -12.42
N ILE A 94 10.68 -13.69 -13.18
CA ILE A 94 9.33 -13.52 -12.64
C ILE A 94 9.03 -14.67 -11.67
N ASN A 95 8.62 -14.33 -10.46
CA ASN A 95 8.20 -15.32 -9.48
C ASN A 95 6.77 -15.80 -9.80
N GLY A 96 6.66 -16.95 -10.44
CA GLY A 96 5.38 -17.56 -10.82
C GLY A 96 4.48 -17.92 -9.62
N ASP A 97 5.07 -18.22 -8.46
CA ASP A 97 4.31 -18.52 -7.25
C ASP A 97 3.58 -17.28 -6.73
N LEU A 98 4.21 -16.09 -6.80
CA LEU A 98 3.56 -14.83 -6.44
C LEU A 98 2.39 -14.51 -7.36
N ILE A 99 2.52 -14.80 -8.67
CA ILE A 99 1.44 -14.58 -9.65
C ILE A 99 0.29 -15.56 -9.39
N ASN A 100 0.59 -16.84 -9.18
CA ASN A 100 -0.43 -17.85 -8.87
C ASN A 100 -1.14 -17.55 -7.56
N ASN A 101 -0.40 -17.13 -6.52
CA ASN A 101 -0.97 -16.70 -5.24
C ASN A 101 -1.85 -15.47 -5.40
N PHE A 102 -1.49 -14.51 -6.27
CA PHE A 102 -2.35 -13.38 -6.60
C PHE A 102 -3.64 -13.85 -7.30
N LEU A 103 -3.53 -14.60 -8.40
CA LEU A 103 -4.70 -15.04 -9.19
C LEU A 103 -5.66 -15.96 -8.40
N SER A 104 -5.13 -16.71 -7.43
CA SER A 104 -5.90 -17.64 -6.60
C SER A 104 -6.37 -17.03 -5.27
N ASP A 105 -6.06 -15.76 -4.99
CA ASP A 105 -6.42 -15.16 -3.71
C ASP A 105 -7.95 -14.99 -3.59
N PRO A 106 -8.57 -15.44 -2.49
CA PRO A 106 -10.02 -15.38 -2.28
C PRO A 106 -10.57 -13.97 -2.06
N VAL A 107 -9.72 -12.93 -2.08
CA VAL A 107 -10.11 -11.52 -1.96
C VAL A 107 -10.57 -10.93 -3.30
N HIS A 108 -10.24 -11.57 -4.43
CA HIS A 108 -10.77 -11.21 -5.75
C HIS A 108 -12.24 -11.57 -5.89
#